data_AF-A0A830EJU3-F1
#
_entry.id   AF-A0A830EJU3-F1
#
_cell.length_a   1.000
_cell.length_b   1.000
_cell.length_c   1.000
_cell.angle_alpha   90.00
_cell.angle_beta   90.00
_cell.angle_gamma   90.00
#
_symmetry.space_group_name_H-M   'P 1'
#
loop_
_entity.id
_entity.type
_entity.pdbx_description
1 polymer ?
#
loop_
_entity_poly.entity_id
_entity_poly.type
_entity_poly.pdbx_seq_one_letter_code
_entity_poly.pdbx_strand_id
1 'polypeptide(L)'
;MRFVNDNGEVITENGEVTDIIYEGTEYYPALPKYYNNTIIRNNSSETFRHIMAIKRAFMPVEGIRDLEDIVRNWVTEFKIILDKAGIPYNERQVVALAMSLRGKWPVKRPTPYEVLECVLDPGCIKYNPGLRRLIENTFNEVFGSLISVQINRVLREWDLENVINVNDVLNKYIDISRVTRFRRRHLYRRTLIELAITAVLLENSDRNTVEDILRELGKEELIKIIDTLYGL
;
A
#
# COMPACT_ATOMS: atom_id res chain seq x y z
N MET A 1 -4.93 18.77 -24.90
CA MET A 1 -6.00 18.31 -23.97
C MET A 1 -6.04 16.80 -24.12
N ARG A 2 -6.03 15.99 -23.06
CA ARG A 2 -6.02 14.52 -23.21
C ARG A 2 -7.46 14.02 -23.29
N PHE A 3 -7.75 13.20 -24.30
CA PHE A 3 -9.07 12.63 -24.52
C PHE A 3 -9.11 11.26 -23.80
N VAL A 4 -10.22 10.96 -23.12
CA VAL A 4 -10.43 9.69 -22.41
C VAL A 4 -11.74 9.13 -22.91
N ASN A 5 -11.75 7.87 -23.35
CA ASN A 5 -12.97 7.26 -23.87
C ASN A 5 -13.91 6.82 -22.73
N ASP A 6 -15.12 6.40 -23.07
CA ASP A 6 -16.15 6.01 -22.09
C ASP A 6 -15.79 4.75 -21.28
N ASN A 7 -14.70 4.08 -21.65
CA ASN A 7 -14.14 2.94 -20.93
C ASN A 7 -13.03 3.35 -19.94
N GLY A 8 -12.71 4.64 -19.84
CA GLY A 8 -11.67 5.17 -18.94
C GLY A 8 -10.26 5.10 -19.51
N GLU A 9 -10.10 4.80 -20.80
CA GLU A 9 -8.81 4.62 -21.45
C GLU A 9 -8.33 5.95 -22.06
N VAL A 10 -7.03 6.23 -21.92
CA VAL A 10 -6.43 7.47 -22.45
C VAL A 10 -6.19 7.32 -23.95
N ILE A 11 -6.85 8.17 -24.73
CA ILE A 11 -6.79 8.19 -26.19
C ILE A 11 -6.08 9.44 -26.72
N THR A 12 -5.40 9.27 -27.87
CA THR A 12 -4.81 10.37 -28.64
C THR A 12 -5.90 11.19 -29.34
N GLU A 13 -5.52 12.34 -29.91
CA GLU A 13 -6.43 13.20 -30.70
C GLU A 13 -7.06 12.47 -31.91
N ASN A 14 -6.48 11.34 -32.33
CA ASN A 14 -6.96 10.51 -33.43
C ASN A 14 -7.82 9.32 -32.97
N GLY A 15 -8.04 9.17 -31.65
CA GLY A 15 -8.83 8.09 -31.06
C GLY A 15 -8.05 6.81 -30.76
N GLU A 16 -6.72 6.81 -30.87
CA GLU A 16 -5.90 5.62 -30.61
C GLU A 16 -5.56 5.50 -29.11
N VAL A 17 -5.76 4.30 -28.54
CA VAL A 17 -5.53 4.01 -27.11
C VAL A 17 -4.03 3.88 -26.84
N THR A 18 -3.51 4.56 -25.81
CA THR A 18 -2.06 4.66 -25.56
C THR A 18 -1.54 3.89 -24.35
N ASP A 19 -2.40 3.36 -23.48
CA ASP A 19 -2.02 2.50 -22.36
C ASP A 19 -3.18 1.57 -22.00
N ILE A 20 -2.90 0.29 -21.71
CA ILE A 20 -3.92 -0.72 -21.40
C ILE A 20 -4.02 -0.92 -19.89
N ILE A 21 -5.22 -0.78 -19.34
CA ILE A 21 -5.59 -1.30 -18.02
C ILE A 21 -6.44 -2.57 -18.27
N TYR A 22 -5.94 -3.75 -17.92
CA TYR A 22 -6.72 -4.98 -18.11
C TYR A 22 -7.67 -5.24 -16.92
N GLU A 23 -8.96 -4.94 -17.10
CA GLU A 23 -10.07 -5.55 -16.35
C GLU A 23 -10.65 -6.73 -17.16
N GLY A 24 -10.94 -7.88 -16.52
CA GLY A 24 -11.64 -9.01 -17.15
C GLY A 24 -10.83 -10.28 -17.48
N THR A 25 -9.84 -10.65 -16.67
CA THR A 25 -9.17 -11.98 -16.75
C THR A 25 -9.73 -12.95 -15.70
N GLU A 26 -9.45 -14.26 -15.81
CA GLU A 26 -9.85 -15.27 -14.80
C GLU A 26 -9.39 -14.94 -13.37
N TYR A 27 -8.34 -14.13 -13.23
CA TYR A 27 -7.83 -13.66 -11.93
C TYR A 27 -8.51 -12.39 -11.40
N TYR A 28 -9.27 -11.68 -12.23
CA TYR A 28 -10.01 -10.46 -11.89
C TYR A 28 -11.36 -10.44 -12.61
N PRO A 29 -12.38 -11.17 -12.11
CA PRO A 29 -13.69 -11.15 -12.73
C PRO A 29 -14.27 -9.75 -12.67
N ALA A 30 -14.78 -9.27 -13.81
CA ALA A 30 -15.48 -7.99 -13.89
C ALA A 30 -16.63 -7.99 -12.88
N LEU A 31 -16.60 -7.06 -11.92
CA LEU A 31 -17.75 -6.86 -11.04
C LEU A 31 -18.94 -6.42 -11.91
N PRO A 32 -20.16 -6.91 -11.65
CA PRO A 32 -21.33 -6.46 -12.38
C PRO A 32 -21.44 -4.94 -12.25
N LYS A 33 -21.31 -4.24 -13.40
CA LYS A 33 -21.60 -2.81 -13.51
C LYS A 33 -23.10 -2.64 -13.23
N TYR A 34 -23.45 -2.32 -11.99
CA TYR A 34 -24.74 -1.72 -11.72
C TYR A 34 -24.73 -0.36 -12.43
N TYR A 35 -25.49 -0.26 -13.52
CA TYR A 35 -25.84 1.02 -14.11
C TYR A 35 -26.56 1.84 -13.04
N ASN A 36 -25.80 2.67 -12.32
CA ASN A 36 -26.40 3.75 -11.57
C ASN A 36 -26.92 4.73 -12.61
N ASN A 37 -28.25 4.78 -12.71
CA ASN A 37 -28.98 5.87 -13.34
C ASN A 37 -28.27 7.18 -12.99
N THR A 38 -27.88 7.91 -14.01
CA THR A 38 -27.43 9.30 -13.96
C THR A 38 -28.51 10.11 -13.24
N ILE A 39 -28.34 10.33 -11.94
CA ILE A 39 -29.08 11.40 -11.26
C ILE A 39 -28.46 12.69 -11.78
N ILE A 40 -29.14 13.27 -12.74
CA ILE A 40 -28.93 14.62 -13.25
C ILE A 40 -28.73 15.55 -12.04
N ARG A 41 -27.58 16.23 -11.99
CA ARG A 41 -27.30 17.33 -11.06
C ARG A 41 -28.27 18.46 -11.37
N ASN A 42 -29.44 18.42 -10.75
CA ASN A 42 -30.25 19.60 -10.50
C ASN A 42 -30.30 19.80 -9.00
N ASN A 43 -30.01 21.05 -8.59
CA ASN A 43 -30.06 21.60 -7.24
C ASN A 43 -30.59 20.64 -6.19
N SER A 44 -29.73 20.22 -5.25
CA SER A 44 -30.07 19.34 -4.13
C SER A 44 -31.45 19.69 -3.60
N SER A 45 -32.44 18.88 -3.96
CA SER A 45 -33.83 19.11 -3.59
C SER A 45 -33.90 19.22 -2.07
N GLU A 46 -34.64 20.21 -1.57
CA GLU A 46 -34.89 20.42 -0.16
C GLU A 46 -35.47 19.15 0.50
N THR A 47 -36.21 18.36 -0.29
CA THR A 47 -36.71 17.03 0.06
C THR A 47 -35.57 16.03 0.29
N PHE A 48 -34.49 16.05 -0.51
CA PHE A 48 -33.33 15.18 -0.28
C PHE A 48 -32.58 15.56 1.01
N ARG A 49 -32.46 16.86 1.30
CA ARG A 49 -31.87 17.32 2.58
C ARG A 49 -32.74 16.91 3.76
N HIS A 50 -34.06 17.04 3.65
CA HIS A 50 -35.01 16.57 4.66
C HIS A 50 -34.95 15.05 4.86
N ILE A 51 -34.93 14.27 3.78
CA ILE A 51 -34.80 12.81 3.84
C ILE A 51 -33.46 12.40 4.48
N MET A 52 -32.36 13.08 4.15
CA MET A 52 -31.05 12.81 4.75
C MET A 52 -30.98 13.25 6.22
N ALA A 53 -31.65 14.34 6.60
CA ALA A 53 -31.76 14.77 7.99
C ALA A 53 -32.60 13.79 8.82
N ILE A 54 -33.73 13.33 8.27
CA ILE A 54 -34.57 12.28 8.87
C ILE A 54 -33.77 10.98 8.98
N LYS A 55 -33.08 10.54 7.91
CA LYS A 55 -32.20 9.36 7.97
C LYS A 55 -31.11 9.50 9.02
N ARG A 56 -30.52 10.67 9.22
CA ARG A 56 -29.53 10.91 10.28
C ARG A 56 -30.15 10.89 11.69
N ALA A 57 -31.39 11.34 11.84
CA ALA A 57 -32.12 11.31 13.10
C ALA A 57 -32.56 9.89 13.50
N PHE A 58 -32.76 8.99 12.52
CA PHE A 58 -33.14 7.59 12.73
C PHE A 58 -32.02 6.58 12.42
N MET A 59 -30.82 7.03 12.07
CA MET A 59 -29.64 6.18 12.07
C MET A 59 -29.37 5.82 13.53
N PRO A 60 -29.23 4.53 13.88
CA PRO A 60 -28.88 4.15 15.23
C PRO A 60 -27.59 4.89 15.58
N VAL A 61 -27.69 5.80 16.53
CA VAL A 61 -26.53 6.40 17.17
C VAL A 61 -25.87 5.23 17.89
N GLU A 62 -24.87 4.62 17.26
CA GLU A 62 -24.02 3.62 17.91
C GLU A 62 -23.62 4.22 19.26
N GLY A 63 -23.99 3.52 20.34
CA GLY A 63 -23.78 4.04 21.68
C GLY A 63 -22.29 4.27 21.91
N ILE A 64 -21.94 5.25 22.75
CA ILE A 64 -20.53 5.48 23.15
C ILE A 64 -19.86 4.19 23.64
N ARG A 65 -20.64 3.25 24.20
CA ARG A 65 -20.20 1.89 24.55
C ARG A 65 -19.82 1.02 23.34
N ASP A 66 -20.66 0.96 22.30
CA ASP A 66 -20.35 0.21 21.06
C ASP A 66 -19.10 0.80 20.36
N LEU A 67 -18.89 2.10 20.51
CA LEU A 67 -17.77 2.84 19.93
C LEU A 67 -16.44 2.56 20.63
N GLU A 68 -16.44 2.42 21.96
CA GLU A 68 -15.26 1.99 22.72
C GLU A 68 -14.91 0.52 22.40
N ASP A 69 -15.93 -0.32 22.22
CA ASP A 69 -15.74 -1.75 21.93
C ASP A 69 -15.17 -1.99 20.53
N ILE A 70 -15.59 -1.23 19.50
CA ILE A 70 -15.00 -1.33 18.14
C ILE A 70 -13.51 -0.95 18.14
N VAL A 71 -13.17 0.17 18.78
CA VAL A 71 -11.77 0.63 18.87
C VAL A 71 -10.94 -0.37 19.65
N ARG A 72 -11.45 -0.88 20.78
CA ARG A 72 -10.77 -1.89 21.59
C ARG A 72 -10.51 -3.17 20.80
N ASN A 73 -11.47 -3.62 20.00
CA ASN A 73 -11.30 -4.78 19.13
C ASN A 73 -10.20 -4.54 18.08
N TRP A 74 -10.21 -3.39 17.41
CA TRP A 74 -9.16 -3.06 16.44
C TRP A 74 -7.78 -2.94 17.09
N VAL A 75 -7.69 -2.39 18.30
CA VAL A 75 -6.44 -2.31 19.04
C VAL A 75 -5.88 -3.71 19.30
N THR A 76 -6.69 -4.66 19.74
CA THR A 76 -6.25 -6.05 19.95
C THR A 76 -5.75 -6.69 18.65
N GLU A 77 -6.50 -6.56 17.56
CA GLU A 77 -6.12 -7.14 16.26
C GLU A 77 -4.84 -6.48 15.69
N PHE A 78 -4.69 -5.16 15.83
CA PHE A 78 -3.48 -4.47 15.41
C PHE A 78 -2.25 -4.94 16.18
N LYS A 79 -2.36 -5.15 17.50
CA LYS A 79 -1.24 -5.70 18.29
C LYS A 79 -0.77 -7.04 17.73
N ILE A 80 -1.71 -7.96 17.50
CA ILE A 80 -1.41 -9.28 16.93
C ILE A 80 -0.66 -9.16 15.60
N ILE A 81 -1.11 -8.26 14.73
CA ILE A 81 -0.47 -8.03 13.42
C ILE A 81 0.92 -7.42 13.57
N LEU A 82 1.08 -6.43 14.44
CA LEU A 82 2.36 -5.77 14.68
C LEU A 82 3.37 -6.73 15.31
N ASP A 83 2.93 -7.58 16.26
CA ASP A 83 3.75 -8.62 16.87
C ASP A 83 4.20 -9.65 15.83
N LYS A 84 3.29 -10.12 14.95
CA LYS A 84 3.63 -11.01 13.84
C LYS A 84 4.61 -10.38 12.85
N ALA A 85 4.49 -9.07 12.61
CA ALA A 85 5.43 -8.32 11.78
C ALA A 85 6.73 -7.96 12.52
N GLY A 86 6.84 -8.30 13.81
CA GLY A 86 7.96 -7.96 14.68
C GLY A 86 8.21 -6.47 14.77
N ILE A 87 7.17 -5.65 14.77
CA ILE A 87 7.23 -4.19 14.86
C ILE A 87 7.06 -3.80 16.33
N PRO A 88 8.06 -3.19 16.98
CA PRO A 88 7.88 -2.71 18.34
C PRO A 88 6.85 -1.57 18.36
N TYR A 89 5.94 -1.59 19.34
CA TYR A 89 4.92 -0.57 19.51
C TYR A 89 4.71 -0.23 20.97
N ASN A 90 4.19 0.97 21.22
CA ASN A 90 3.59 1.32 22.50
C ASN A 90 2.05 1.31 22.41
N GLU A 91 1.38 1.08 23.54
CA GLU A 91 -0.09 1.03 23.59
C GLU A 91 -0.75 2.27 22.97
N ARG A 92 -0.17 3.45 23.24
CA ARG A 92 -0.69 4.73 22.78
C ARG A 92 -0.66 4.85 21.25
N GLN A 93 0.35 4.31 20.59
CA GLN A 93 0.46 4.27 19.13
C GLN A 93 -0.63 3.40 18.54
N VAL A 94 -0.85 2.20 19.09
CA VAL A 94 -1.89 1.30 18.57
C VAL A 94 -3.29 1.90 18.74
N VAL A 95 -3.56 2.51 19.89
CA VAL A 95 -4.80 3.24 20.14
C VAL A 95 -4.95 4.43 19.18
N ALA A 96 -3.88 5.20 18.96
CA ALA A 96 -3.89 6.33 18.04
C ALA A 96 -4.18 5.89 16.59
N LEU A 97 -3.61 4.77 16.13
CA LEU A 97 -3.90 4.17 14.83
C LEU A 97 -5.39 3.81 14.70
N ALA A 98 -5.95 3.10 15.69
CA ALA A 98 -7.36 2.71 15.69
C ALA A 98 -8.32 3.91 15.73
N MET A 99 -8.04 4.90 16.57
CA MET A 99 -8.85 6.12 16.68
C MET A 99 -8.82 6.94 15.39
N SER A 100 -7.65 7.03 14.74
CA SER A 100 -7.48 7.80 13.49
C SER A 100 -8.21 7.15 12.31
N LEU A 101 -8.33 5.83 12.31
CA LEU A 101 -9.06 5.08 11.29
C LEU A 101 -10.57 5.10 11.50
N ARG A 102 -11.05 5.15 12.75
CA ARG A 102 -12.48 5.10 13.07
C ARG A 102 -13.32 6.14 12.30
N GLY A 103 -12.84 7.37 12.19
CA GLY A 103 -13.56 8.45 11.50
C GLY A 103 -13.45 8.42 9.97
N LYS A 104 -12.59 7.57 9.42
CA LYS A 104 -12.21 7.55 7.99
C LYS A 104 -12.51 6.21 7.32
N TRP A 105 -12.60 5.13 8.09
CA TRP A 105 -12.80 3.79 7.58
C TRP A 105 -14.25 3.59 7.17
N PRO A 106 -14.52 3.06 5.96
CA PRO A 106 -15.88 2.68 5.60
C PRO A 106 -16.36 1.60 6.58
N VAL A 107 -17.57 1.73 7.13
CA VAL A 107 -18.17 0.80 8.12
C VAL A 107 -18.39 -0.63 7.56
N LYS A 108 -17.94 -0.92 6.33
CA LYS A 108 -18.07 -2.22 5.66
C LYS A 108 -16.72 -2.93 5.53
N ARG A 109 -16.75 -4.25 5.31
CA ARG A 109 -15.57 -5.06 4.98
C ARG A 109 -14.80 -4.50 3.77
N PRO A 110 -13.47 -4.68 3.71
CA PRO A 110 -12.60 -5.38 4.68
C PRO A 110 -12.35 -4.55 5.95
N THR A 111 -11.94 -5.22 7.03
CA THR A 111 -11.64 -4.53 8.30
C THR A 111 -10.28 -3.83 8.23
N PRO A 112 -10.03 -2.82 9.09
CA PRO A 112 -8.75 -2.11 9.06
C PRO A 112 -7.54 -3.00 9.31
N TYR A 113 -7.68 -4.02 10.16
CA TYR A 113 -6.61 -4.94 10.51
C TYR A 113 -6.27 -5.90 9.37
N GLU A 114 -7.27 -6.39 8.62
CA GLU A 114 -7.02 -7.17 7.40
C GLU A 114 -6.20 -6.37 6.37
N VAL A 115 -6.51 -5.08 6.22
CA VAL A 115 -5.76 -4.20 5.31
C VAL A 115 -4.39 -3.85 5.87
N LEU A 116 -4.25 -3.65 7.18
CA LEU A 116 -2.95 -3.43 7.82
C LEU A 116 -2.00 -4.60 7.62
N GLU A 117 -2.46 -5.84 7.83
CA GLU A 117 -1.64 -7.04 7.62
C GLU A 117 -1.09 -7.08 6.18
N CYS A 118 -1.94 -6.79 5.19
CA CYS A 118 -1.50 -6.67 3.80
C CYS A 118 -0.57 -5.48 3.56
N VAL A 119 -0.82 -4.32 4.18
CA VAL A 119 0.03 -3.12 4.00
C VAL A 119 1.43 -3.32 4.56
N LEU A 120 1.58 -4.07 5.65
CA LEU A 120 2.89 -4.39 6.24
C LEU A 120 3.68 -5.42 5.42
N ASP A 121 3.04 -6.15 4.51
CA ASP A 121 3.71 -7.01 3.55
C ASP A 121 3.97 -6.26 2.22
N PRO A 122 5.24 -5.97 1.86
CA PRO A 122 5.54 -5.27 0.62
C PRO A 122 5.16 -6.07 -0.65
N GLY A 123 4.90 -7.37 -0.54
CA GLY A 123 4.42 -8.23 -1.61
C GLY A 123 2.89 -8.26 -1.77
N CYS A 124 2.13 -7.80 -0.78
CA CYS A 124 0.67 -7.93 -0.82
C CYS A 124 0.00 -6.85 -1.70
N ILE A 125 -0.87 -7.29 -2.61
CA ILE A 125 -1.65 -6.44 -3.54
C ILE A 125 -3.16 -6.65 -3.46
N LYS A 126 -3.64 -7.31 -2.40
CA LYS A 126 -5.04 -7.77 -2.24
C LYS A 126 -6.07 -6.63 -2.24
N TYR A 127 -5.71 -5.46 -1.73
CA TYR A 127 -6.66 -4.35 -1.51
C TYR A 127 -6.41 -3.16 -2.46
N ASN A 128 -7.49 -2.46 -2.80
CA ASN A 128 -7.46 -1.27 -3.66
C ASN A 128 -6.48 -0.20 -3.11
N PRO A 129 -5.71 0.50 -3.98
CA PRO A 129 -4.77 1.53 -3.57
C PRO A 129 -5.33 2.63 -2.67
N GLY A 130 -6.58 3.07 -2.87
CA GLY A 130 -7.21 4.10 -2.05
C GLY A 130 -7.39 3.65 -0.59
N LEU A 131 -7.82 2.41 -0.39
CA LEU A 131 -8.00 1.83 0.94
C LEU A 131 -6.66 1.56 1.62
N ARG A 132 -5.68 1.04 0.87
CA ARG A 132 -4.30 0.88 1.34
C ARG A 132 -3.71 2.22 1.75
N ARG A 133 -3.86 3.26 0.93
CA ARG A 133 -3.29 4.59 1.19
C ARG A 133 -3.81 5.21 2.49
N LEU A 134 -5.07 4.94 2.84
CA LEU A 134 -5.61 5.38 4.14
C LEU A 134 -4.84 4.75 5.32
N ILE A 135 -4.65 3.43 5.28
CA ILE A 135 -3.83 2.71 6.28
C ILE A 135 -2.38 3.18 6.22
N GLU A 136 -1.75 3.21 5.04
CA GLU A 136 -0.35 3.60 4.86
C GLU A 136 -0.08 5.00 5.43
N ASN A 137 -0.93 5.97 5.13
CA ASN A 137 -0.80 7.33 5.65
C ASN A 137 -0.95 7.37 7.17
N THR A 138 -1.99 6.71 7.70
CA THR A 138 -2.27 6.74 9.14
C THR A 138 -1.20 5.98 9.92
N PHE A 139 -0.69 4.88 9.36
CA PHE A 139 0.45 4.17 9.90
C PHE A 139 1.69 5.08 9.91
N ASN A 140 1.98 5.77 8.81
CA ASN A 140 3.12 6.67 8.72
C ASN A 140 3.07 7.83 9.73
N GLU A 141 1.87 8.35 10.00
CA GLU A 141 1.65 9.40 11.01
C GLU A 141 1.98 8.91 12.43
N VAL A 142 1.75 7.63 12.74
CA VAL A 142 1.85 7.07 14.10
C VAL A 142 3.17 6.34 14.36
N PHE A 143 3.64 5.57 13.37
CA PHE A 143 4.80 4.68 13.47
C PHE A 143 6.02 5.18 12.68
N GLY A 144 5.86 6.25 11.90
CA GLY A 144 6.89 6.70 10.96
C GLY A 144 6.93 5.82 9.70
N SER A 145 8.06 5.81 9.01
CA SER A 145 8.17 5.24 7.66
C SER A 145 7.80 3.75 7.58
N LEU A 146 6.67 3.45 6.94
CA LEU A 146 6.25 2.10 6.55
C LEU A 146 7.31 1.41 5.70
N ILE A 147 7.98 2.14 4.80
CA ILE A 147 9.04 1.58 3.96
C ILE A 147 10.19 1.09 4.83
N SER A 148 10.56 1.82 5.89
CA SER A 148 11.61 1.39 6.81
C SER A 148 11.23 0.13 7.57
N VAL A 149 9.94 -0.02 7.93
CA VAL A 149 9.40 -1.25 8.52
C VAL A 149 9.50 -2.42 7.53
N GLN A 150 9.12 -2.20 6.27
CA GLN A 150 9.18 -3.23 5.24
C GLN A 150 10.62 -3.61 4.90
N ILE A 151 11.56 -2.65 4.88
CA ILE A 151 13.00 -2.91 4.74
C ILE A 151 13.48 -3.81 5.88
N ASN A 152 13.20 -3.44 7.14
CA ASN A 152 13.57 -4.25 8.30
C ASN A 152 13.09 -5.68 8.18
N ARG A 153 11.84 -5.87 7.73
CA ARG A 153 11.26 -7.19 7.53
C ARG A 153 12.04 -8.00 6.48
N VAL A 154 12.31 -7.41 5.30
CA VAL A 154 13.08 -8.10 4.25
C VAL A 154 14.51 -8.40 4.73
N LEU A 155 15.13 -7.51 5.50
CA LEU A 155 16.45 -7.75 6.08
C LEU A 155 16.46 -8.96 7.02
N ARG A 156 15.49 -9.16 7.90
CA ARG A 156 15.44 -10.39 8.73
C ARG A 156 15.12 -11.63 7.91
N GLU A 157 14.26 -11.51 6.89
CA GLU A 157 13.99 -12.62 5.96
C GLU A 157 15.26 -13.07 5.22
N TRP A 158 16.24 -12.18 5.05
CA TRP A 158 17.54 -12.47 4.42
C TRP A 158 18.67 -12.68 5.44
N ASP A 159 18.38 -12.66 6.75
CA ASP A 159 19.37 -12.72 7.84
C ASP A 159 20.45 -11.61 7.79
N LEU A 160 20.06 -10.39 7.41
CA LEU A 160 20.92 -9.21 7.24
C LEU A 160 20.59 -8.04 8.19
N GLU A 161 19.65 -8.22 9.12
CA GLU A 161 19.14 -7.15 10.00
C GLU A 161 20.22 -6.49 10.90
N ASN A 162 21.29 -7.22 11.22
CA ASN A 162 22.43 -6.73 12.00
C ASN A 162 23.66 -6.40 11.15
N VAL A 163 23.58 -6.65 9.84
CA VAL A 163 24.67 -6.44 8.88
C VAL A 163 24.52 -5.11 8.16
N ILE A 164 23.29 -4.75 7.82
CA ILE A 164 22.99 -3.59 6.98
C ILE A 164 22.13 -2.58 7.74
N ASN A 165 22.51 -1.30 7.67
CA ASN A 165 21.73 -0.22 8.24
C ASN A 165 20.47 0.07 7.39
N VAL A 166 19.31 0.08 8.04
CA VAL A 166 18.00 0.38 7.41
C VAL A 166 17.98 1.73 6.69
N ASN A 167 18.66 2.74 7.23
CA ASN A 167 18.68 4.08 6.64
C ASN A 167 19.46 4.11 5.32
N ASP A 168 20.52 3.32 5.20
CA ASP A 168 21.29 3.22 3.95
C ASP A 168 20.45 2.56 2.86
N VAL A 169 19.73 1.50 3.22
CA VAL A 169 18.76 0.84 2.32
C VAL A 169 17.62 1.80 1.96
N LEU A 170 17.10 2.59 2.90
CA LEU A 170 16.04 3.56 2.62
C LEU A 170 16.50 4.63 1.63
N ASN A 171 17.72 5.16 1.81
CA ASN A 171 18.31 6.13 0.89
C ASN A 171 18.49 5.51 -0.50
N LYS A 172 18.99 4.28 -0.56
CA LYS A 172 19.14 3.54 -1.82
C LYS A 172 17.81 3.22 -2.49
N TYR A 173 16.79 2.88 -1.71
CA TYR A 173 15.43 2.65 -2.19
C TYR A 173 14.86 3.92 -2.85
N ILE A 174 15.07 5.10 -2.26
CA ILE A 174 14.64 6.38 -2.83
C ILE A 174 15.36 6.62 -4.16
N ASP A 175 16.67 6.35 -4.23
CA ASP A 175 17.46 6.50 -5.46
C ASP A 175 16.97 5.55 -6.56
N ILE A 176 16.89 4.24 -6.29
CA ILE A 176 16.42 3.24 -7.25
C ILE A 176 14.98 3.53 -7.68
N SER A 177 14.11 3.98 -6.79
CA SER A 177 12.75 4.40 -7.14
C SER A 177 12.73 5.58 -8.11
N ARG A 178 13.68 6.52 -8.00
CA ARG A 178 13.83 7.64 -8.95
C ARG A 178 14.37 7.16 -10.29
N VAL A 179 15.41 6.32 -10.29
CA VAL A 179 16.04 5.79 -11.51
C VAL A 179 15.06 4.92 -12.30
N THR A 180 14.35 4.02 -11.64
CA THR A 180 13.33 3.17 -12.27
C THR A 180 12.21 3.98 -12.90
N ARG A 181 11.74 5.03 -12.21
CA ARG A 181 10.76 5.97 -12.74
C ARG A 181 11.29 6.73 -13.95
N PHE A 182 12.53 7.21 -13.90
CA PHE A 182 13.19 7.89 -15.03
C PHE A 182 13.28 6.97 -16.26
N ARG A 183 13.62 5.69 -16.05
CA ARG A 183 13.69 4.66 -17.09
C ARG A 183 12.33 4.06 -17.48
N ARG A 184 11.22 4.60 -16.96
CA ARG A 184 9.84 4.11 -17.19
C ARG A 184 9.67 2.61 -16.92
N ARG A 185 10.40 2.06 -15.95
CA ARG A 185 10.25 0.68 -15.48
C ARG A 185 9.34 0.65 -14.27
N HIS A 186 8.37 -0.24 -14.28
CA HIS A 186 7.49 -0.51 -13.15
C HIS A 186 7.98 -1.74 -12.40
N LEU A 187 8.36 -1.57 -11.14
CA LEU A 187 8.76 -2.65 -10.25
C LEU A 187 7.88 -2.64 -9.01
N TYR A 188 7.59 -3.84 -8.49
CA TYR A 188 6.87 -3.97 -7.23
C TYR A 188 7.70 -3.41 -6.08
N ARG A 189 7.02 -2.93 -5.03
CA ARG A 189 7.66 -2.35 -3.85
C ARG A 189 8.66 -3.31 -3.22
N ARG A 190 8.30 -4.59 -3.11
CA ARG A 190 9.23 -5.63 -2.63
C ARG A 190 10.49 -5.72 -3.49
N THR A 191 10.37 -5.79 -4.81
CA THR A 191 11.53 -5.81 -5.72
C THR A 191 12.40 -4.55 -5.57
N LEU A 192 11.81 -3.37 -5.42
CA LEU A 192 12.56 -2.13 -5.18
C LEU A 192 13.35 -2.16 -3.86
N ILE A 193 12.78 -2.74 -2.79
CA ILE A 193 13.47 -2.94 -1.52
C ILE A 193 14.63 -3.92 -1.68
N GLU A 194 14.40 -5.05 -2.35
CA GLU A 194 15.41 -6.09 -2.57
C GLU A 194 16.58 -5.59 -3.43
N LEU A 195 16.29 -4.78 -4.45
CA LEU A 195 17.32 -4.07 -5.23
C LEU A 195 18.08 -3.05 -4.39
N ALA A 196 17.41 -2.34 -3.48
CA ALA A 196 18.06 -1.40 -2.58
C ALA A 196 19.04 -2.09 -1.62
N ILE A 197 18.64 -3.23 -1.04
CA ILE A 197 19.51 -4.06 -0.20
C ILE A 197 20.71 -4.54 -1.02
N THR A 198 20.45 -5.08 -2.21
CA THR A 198 21.51 -5.59 -3.10
C THR A 198 22.49 -4.49 -3.51
N ALA A 199 22.01 -3.30 -3.84
CA ALA A 199 22.87 -2.18 -4.18
C ALA A 199 23.72 -1.71 -3.00
N VAL A 200 23.18 -1.72 -1.77
CA VAL A 200 23.97 -1.45 -0.56
C VAL A 200 25.03 -2.52 -0.33
N LEU A 201 24.71 -3.80 -0.55
CA LEU A 201 25.69 -4.89 -0.47
C LEU A 201 26.83 -4.71 -1.48
N LEU A 202 26.53 -4.38 -2.73
CA LEU A 202 27.54 -4.14 -3.78
C LEU A 202 28.44 -2.92 -3.48
N GLU A 203 27.96 -1.95 -2.70
CA GLU A 203 28.75 -0.80 -2.27
C GLU A 203 29.70 -1.11 -1.11
N ASN A 204 29.42 -2.17 -0.34
CA ASN A 204 30.13 -2.48 0.89
C ASN A 204 30.86 -3.83 0.86
N SER A 205 30.75 -4.60 -0.22
CA SER A 205 31.32 -5.93 -0.34
C SER A 205 31.71 -6.26 -1.79
N ASP A 206 32.64 -7.19 -1.94
CA ASP A 206 33.06 -7.66 -3.26
C ASP A 206 31.88 -8.29 -4.02
N ARG A 207 31.82 -8.04 -5.32
CA ARG A 207 30.73 -8.52 -6.18
C ARG A 207 30.52 -10.03 -6.10
N ASN A 208 31.61 -10.81 -6.04
CA ASN A 208 31.53 -12.27 -5.91
C ASN A 208 30.83 -12.70 -4.62
N THR A 209 31.11 -12.03 -3.50
CA THR A 209 30.45 -12.30 -2.21
C THR A 209 28.97 -11.98 -2.28
N VAL A 210 28.60 -10.88 -2.94
CA VAL A 210 27.19 -10.50 -3.11
C VAL A 210 26.46 -11.49 -4.03
N GLU A 211 27.13 -11.94 -5.10
CA GLU A 211 26.61 -12.99 -6.00
C GLU A 211 26.36 -14.29 -5.23
N ASP A 212 27.27 -14.71 -4.36
CA ASP A 212 27.11 -15.91 -3.55
C ASP A 212 25.93 -15.78 -2.57
N ILE A 213 25.81 -14.65 -1.85
CA ILE A 213 24.65 -14.38 -0.97
C ILE A 213 23.34 -14.44 -1.76
N LEU A 214 23.28 -13.78 -2.92
CA LEU A 214 22.07 -13.78 -3.74
C LEU A 214 21.76 -15.14 -4.36
N ARG A 215 22.79 -15.96 -4.66
CA ARG A 215 22.61 -17.34 -5.12
C ARG A 215 21.94 -18.20 -4.06
N GLU A 216 22.39 -18.10 -2.82
CA GLU A 216 21.78 -18.83 -1.69
C GLU A 216 20.31 -18.44 -1.47
N LEU A 217 19.99 -17.16 -1.71
CA LEU A 217 18.62 -16.64 -1.63
C LEU A 217 17.77 -16.91 -2.88
N GLY A 218 18.37 -17.40 -3.97
CA GLY A 218 17.72 -17.60 -5.27
C GLY A 218 17.32 -16.30 -5.98
N LYS A 219 18.15 -15.25 -5.87
CA LYS A 219 17.88 -13.86 -6.29
C LYS A 219 19.00 -13.24 -7.13
N GLU A 220 19.80 -14.05 -7.81
CA GLU A 220 20.93 -13.60 -8.64
C GLU A 220 20.50 -12.62 -9.75
N GLU A 221 19.25 -12.68 -10.21
CA GLU A 221 18.70 -11.77 -11.22
C GLU A 221 18.70 -10.30 -10.78
N LEU A 222 18.72 -10.01 -9.47
CA LEU A 222 18.75 -8.66 -8.94
C LEU A 222 20.00 -7.90 -9.39
N ILE A 223 21.14 -8.58 -9.53
CA ILE A 223 22.40 -7.97 -10.00
C ILE A 223 22.25 -7.50 -11.45
N LYS A 224 21.69 -8.35 -12.32
CA LYS A 224 21.43 -7.98 -13.73
C LYS A 224 20.49 -6.79 -13.84
N ILE A 225 19.50 -6.70 -12.95
CA ILE A 225 18.58 -5.57 -12.91
C ILE A 225 19.33 -4.30 -12.48
N ILE A 226 20.19 -4.36 -11.46
CA ILE A 226 21.02 -3.24 -11.01
C ILE A 226 21.96 -2.76 -12.13
N ASP A 227 22.71 -3.67 -12.74
CA ASP A 227 23.62 -3.34 -13.85
C ASP A 227 22.85 -2.62 -14.97
N THR A 228 21.67 -3.14 -15.33
CA THR A 228 20.80 -2.50 -16.32
C THR A 228 20.32 -1.12 -15.88
N LEU A 229 20.00 -0.91 -14.59
CA LEU A 229 19.51 0.37 -14.06
C LEU A 229 20.60 1.44 -13.97
N TYR A 230 21.84 1.06 -13.72
CA TYR A 230 22.97 1.98 -13.62
C TYR A 230 23.82 2.07 -14.90
N GLY A 231 23.58 1.19 -15.88
CA GLY A 231 24.32 1.17 -17.16
C GLY A 231 25.73 0.60 -17.03
N LEU A 232 25.90 -0.39 -16.15
CA LEU A 232 27.13 -1.15 -15.94
C LEU A 232 27.13 -2.44 -16.77
#